data_AF-A0A9Q7F0M9-F1
#
_entry.id   AF-A0A9Q7F0M9-F1
#
_cell.length_a   1.000
_cell.length_b   1.000
_cell.length_c   1.000
_cell.angle_alpha   90.00
_cell.angle_beta   90.00
_cell.angle_gamma   90.00
#
_symmetry.space_group_name_H-M   'P 1'
#
loop_
_entity.id
_entity.type
_entity.pdbx_description
1 polymer ?
#
loop_
_entity_poly.entity_id
_entity_poly.type
_entity_poly.pdbx_seq_one_letter_code
_entity_poly.pdbx_strand_id
1 'polypeptide(L)' 'MLKKDGWELCRTEGSHHHFVHPTKKGLVTVPHPKKDLTTKTAKSILKQAGL' A
#
# COMPACT_ATOMS: atom_id res chain seq x y z
N MET A 1 5.81 -6.88 -4.39
CA MET A 1 4.66 -7.05 -3.45
C MET A 1 4.99 -6.29 -2.18
N LEU A 2 4.13 -5.37 -1.70
CA LEU A 2 4.44 -4.50 -0.56
C LEU A 2 4.87 -5.27 0.70
N LYS A 3 4.23 -6.41 0.99
CA LYS A 3 4.62 -7.31 2.10
C LYS A 3 6.04 -7.86 1.98
N LYS A 4 6.56 -8.06 0.75
CA LYS A 4 7.94 -8.50 0.52
C LYS A 4 8.96 -7.38 0.66
N ASP A 5 8.52 -6.13 0.52
CA ASP A 5 9.36 -4.95 0.64
C ASP A 5 9.45 -4.45 2.10
N GLY A 6 8.77 -5.12 3.05
CA GLY A 6 8.79 -4.72 4.47
C GLY A 6 7.75 -3.69 4.86
N TRP A 7 6.72 -3.49 4.03
CA TRP A 7 5.56 -2.66 4.40
C TRP A 7 4.63 -3.43 5.34
N GLU A 8 4.39 -2.84 6.50
CA GLU A 8 3.56 -3.38 7.57
C GLU A 8 2.20 -2.70 7.59
N LEU A 9 1.15 -3.48 7.82
CA LEU A 9 -0.21 -2.93 7.92
C LEU A 9 -0.35 -2.19 9.25
N CYS A 10 -0.54 -0.88 9.18
CA CYS A 10 -0.72 -0.04 10.36
C CYS A 10 -2.16 -0.11 10.89
N ARG A 11 -3.09 0.18 9.98
CA ARG A 11 -4.49 0.36 10.30
C ARG A 11 -5.34 0.08 9.07
N THR A 12 -6.55 -0.37 9.32
CA THR A 12 -7.55 -0.63 8.29
C THR A 12 -8.77 0.20 8.61
N GLU A 13 -9.13 1.10 7.69
CA GLU A 13 -10.32 1.92 7.82
C GLU A 13 -11.33 1.47 6.76
N GLY A 14 -12.25 0.60 7.17
CA GLY A 14 -13.24 -0.02 6.31
C GLY A 14 -12.60 -0.72 5.11
N SER A 15 -12.74 -0.09 3.93
CA SER A 15 -12.20 -0.57 2.65
C SER A 15 -10.81 -0.04 2.30
N HIS A 16 -10.08 0.56 3.24
CA HIS A 16 -8.74 1.10 3.00
C HIS A 16 -7.74 0.51 3.99
N HIS A 17 -6.66 -0.05 3.47
CA HIS A 17 -5.54 -0.58 4.23
C HIS A 17 -4.39 0.41 4.19
N HIS A 18 -3.97 0.92 5.35
CA HIS A 18 -2.82 1.80 5.46
C HIS A 18 -1.59 0.99 5.86
N PHE A 19 -0.55 1.09 5.04
CA PHE A 19 0.74 0.44 5.25
C PHE A 19 1.79 1.48 5.65
N VAL A 20 2.63 1.15 6.62
CA VAL A 20 3.84 1.92 6.96
C VAL A 20 5.05 1.09 6.60
N HIS A 21 6.17 1.75 6.37
CA HIS A 21 7.46 1.08 6.28
C HIS A 21 8.35 1.58 7.42
N PRO A 22 9.06 0.70 8.16
CA PRO A 22 9.92 1.13 9.27
C PRO A 22 11.11 1.97 8.80
N THR A 23 11.71 1.61 7.66
CA THR A 23 12.85 2.33 7.04
C THR A 23 12.48 3.50 6.12
N LYS A 24 11.39 3.39 5.32
CA LYS A 24 10.98 4.43 4.38
C LYS A 24 9.94 5.34 5.05
N LYS A 25 10.24 6.64 5.18
CA LYS A 25 9.28 7.62 5.69
C LYS A 25 8.14 7.79 4.68
N GLY A 26 7.00 7.18 4.95
CA GLY A 26 5.80 7.28 4.13
C GLY A 26 4.70 6.35 4.60
N LEU A 27 3.45 6.74 4.37
CA LEU A 27 2.27 5.92 4.60
C LEU A 27 1.59 5.66 3.25
N VAL A 28 1.36 4.39 2.96
CA VAL A 28 0.79 3.95 1.69
C VAL A 28 -0.61 3.41 1.95
N THR A 29 -1.60 4.05 1.35
CA THR A 29 -2.99 3.62 1.46
C THR A 29 -3.36 2.77 0.26
N VAL A 30 -3.75 1.53 0.51
CA VAL A 30 -4.22 0.58 -0.50
C VAL A 30 -5.72 0.40 -0.32
N PRO A 31 -6.55 0.80 -1.30
CA PRO A 31 -7.97 0.49 -1.26
C PRO A 31 -8.19 -1.02 -1.46
N HIS A 32 -8.93 -1.65 -0.54
CA HIS A 32 -9.32 -3.06 -0.54
C HIS A 32 -10.83 -3.14 -0.23
N PRO A 33 -11.68 -3.38 -1.24
CA PRO A 33 -12.10 -4.76 -1.52
C PRO A 33 -12.21 -5.05 -3.03
N LYS A 34 -11.78 -4.13 -3.89
CA LYS A 34 -11.80 -4.34 -5.34
C LYS A 34 -10.69 -5.33 -5.70
N LYS A 35 -11.12 -6.56 -5.99
CA LYS A 35 -10.32 -7.69 -6.50
C LYS A 35 -9.45 -7.28 -7.73
N ASP A 36 -9.88 -6.23 -8.44
CA ASP A 36 -9.15 -5.55 -9.50
C ASP A 36 -8.62 -4.18 -9.05
N LEU A 37 -7.52 -4.18 -8.29
CA LEU A 37 -6.67 -3.00 -8.25
C LEU A 37 -6.13 -2.80 -9.66
N THR A 38 -6.63 -1.79 -10.38
CA THR A 38 -6.11 -1.49 -11.72
C THR A 38 -4.59 -1.36 -11.67
N THR A 39 -3.90 -1.85 -12.70
CA THR A 39 -2.43 -1.80 -12.77
C THR A 39 -1.89 -0.38 -12.56
N LYS A 40 -2.68 0.65 -12.92
CA LYS A 40 -2.39 2.06 -12.67
C LYS A 40 -2.41 2.41 -11.18
N THR A 41 -3.42 1.96 -10.44
CA THR A 41 -3.49 2.13 -8.97
C THR A 41 -2.34 1.39 -8.30
N ALA A 42 -2.06 0.15 -8.70
CA ALA A 42 -0.93 -0.61 -8.16
C ALA A 42 0.43 0.07 -8.44
N LYS A 43 0.64 0.58 -9.67
CA LYS A 43 1.84 1.37 -10.01
C LYS A 43 1.93 2.69 -9.25
N SER A 44 0.81 3.37 -9.02
CA SER A 44 0.79 4.61 -8.23
C SER A 44 1.15 4.34 -6.76
N ILE A 45 0.65 3.23 -6.21
CA ILE A 45 0.98 2.75 -4.86
C ILE A 45 2.45 2.36 -4.77
N LEU A 46 2.99 1.65 -5.77
CA LEU A 46 4.42 1.32 -5.85
C LEU A 46 5.29 2.58 -5.95
N LYS A 47 4.91 3.53 -6.80
CA LYS A 47 5.58 4.83 -6.91
C LYS A 47 5.55 5.60 -5.59
N GLN A 48 4.42 5.60 -4.88
CA GLN A 48 4.30 6.20 -3.55
C GLN A 48 5.13 5.46 -2.50
N ALA A 49 5.31 4.15 -2.67
CA ALA A 49 6.21 3.32 -1.86
C ALA A 49 7.69 3.45 -2.25
N GLY A 50 8.02 4.24 -3.27
CA GLY A 50 9.38 4.39 -3.78
C GLY A 50 9.93 3.12 -4.46
N LEU A 51 9.06 2.34 -5.11
CA LEU A 51 9.38 1.20 -5.98
C LEU A 51 9.08 1.47 -7.45
#